data_AF-A0A920PP27-F1
#
_entry.id   AF-A0A920PP27-F1
#
_cell.length_a   1.000
_cell.length_b   1.000
_cell.length_c   1.000
_cell.angle_alpha   90.00
_cell.angle_beta   90.00
_cell.angle_gamma   90.00
#
_symmetry.space_group_name_H-M   'P 1'
#
loop_
_entity.id
_entity.type
_entity.pdbx_description
1 polymer ?
#
loop_
_entity_poly.entity_id
_entity_poly.type
_entity_poly.pdbx_seq_one_letter_code
_entity_poly.pdbx_strand_id
1 'polypeptide(L)'
;MSGNDTLYQALFDRLGVIRVGTPSLMLETLNLLTVAGAPKGRRLAAFTCSGGDVAILADRGIECDIDFQSPSSGASAELKDLLPPIATVSNPLDYTTPLWGHEERLKPIFSTLIEDGYDAALLVQDYPPPHLDADRHLYQADARAFIQATQHAGIPGAVCSSLPENLDSSIQAFLISNQTAPLQGIGESVQALSAAATFGRQRARHLAQSGPTAIQITGCPEGTVTLDEWQGKQHLANAGIEVPAGELIDAAGAADAAGRLGYPVVLKLVSTDLPHKTEAGGVLLQLESAPQ
;
A
#
# COMPACT_ATOMS: atom_id res chain seq x y z
N MET A 1 13.62 21.52 -6.08
CA MET A 1 12.20 21.83 -5.80
C MET A 1 11.51 20.51 -5.51
N SER A 2 10.92 20.33 -4.33
CA SER A 2 9.95 19.25 -4.11
C SER A 2 8.60 19.71 -4.66
N GLY A 3 7.93 18.86 -5.44
CA GLY A 3 6.59 19.18 -5.94
C GLY A 3 5.56 19.22 -4.81
N ASN A 4 4.44 19.90 -5.04
CA ASN A 4 3.38 20.06 -4.04
C ASN A 4 2.63 18.72 -3.82
N ASP A 5 2.65 18.19 -2.60
CA ASP A 5 2.03 16.90 -2.25
C ASP A 5 0.53 16.86 -2.56
N THR A 6 -0.18 17.96 -2.36
CA THR A 6 -1.62 18.06 -2.66
C THR A 6 -1.91 17.86 -4.15
N LEU A 7 -1.04 18.37 -5.03
CA LEU A 7 -1.20 18.18 -6.48
C LEU A 7 -0.95 16.73 -6.88
N TYR A 8 0.04 16.07 -6.25
CA TYR A 8 0.27 14.63 -6.43
C TYR A 8 -0.90 13.80 -5.91
N GLN A 9 -1.46 14.13 -4.75
CA GLN A 9 -2.62 13.42 -4.22
C GLN A 9 -3.82 13.55 -5.15
N ALA A 10 -4.12 14.75 -5.64
CA ALA A 10 -5.21 14.96 -6.60
C ALA A 10 -5.01 14.17 -7.90
N LEU A 11 -3.76 14.08 -8.39
CA LEU A 11 -3.40 13.27 -9.53
C LEU A 11 -3.62 11.77 -9.25
N PHE A 12 -3.17 11.29 -8.10
CA PHE A 12 -3.33 9.89 -7.69
C PHE A 12 -4.80 9.50 -7.51
N ASP A 13 -5.60 10.35 -6.86
CA ASP A 13 -7.04 10.15 -6.70
C ASP A 13 -7.75 10.09 -8.06
N ARG A 14 -7.32 10.91 -9.02
CA ARG A 14 -7.84 10.88 -10.39
C ARG A 14 -7.49 9.59 -11.13
N LEU A 15 -6.32 9.02 -10.85
CA LEU A 15 -5.80 7.83 -11.54
C LEU A 15 -6.13 6.52 -10.82
N GLY A 16 -6.73 6.57 -9.62
CA GLY A 16 -6.95 5.39 -8.78
C GLY A 16 -5.66 4.82 -8.20
N VAL A 17 -4.64 5.65 -8.01
CA VAL A 17 -3.39 5.28 -7.35
C VAL A 17 -3.57 5.46 -5.85
N ILE A 18 -3.30 4.40 -5.08
CA ILE A 18 -3.27 4.46 -3.62
C ILE A 18 -1.86 4.76 -3.11
N ARG A 19 -1.76 5.44 -1.97
CA ARG A 19 -0.51 5.69 -1.26
C ARG A 19 -0.47 4.88 0.02
N VAL A 20 0.75 4.50 0.41
CA VAL A 20 1.04 3.85 1.68
C VAL A 20 2.25 4.53 2.31
N GLY A 21 2.37 4.43 3.65
CA GLY A 21 3.33 5.21 4.42
C GLY A 21 4.76 4.66 4.45
N THR A 22 4.96 3.39 4.08
CA THR A 22 6.26 2.71 4.19
C THR A 22 6.50 1.71 3.04
N PRO A 23 7.76 1.37 2.73
CA PRO A 23 8.08 0.30 1.80
C PRO A 23 7.51 -1.06 2.22
N SER A 24 7.50 -1.38 3.52
CA SER A 24 6.90 -2.63 4.01
C SER A 24 5.42 -2.69 3.67
N LEU A 25 4.66 -1.63 3.95
CA LEU A 25 3.24 -1.55 3.58
C LEU A 25 3.02 -1.61 2.07
N MET A 26 3.94 -1.06 1.27
CA MET A 26 3.89 -1.18 -0.19
C MET A 26 3.99 -2.65 -0.61
N LEU A 27 4.92 -3.41 -0.04
CA LEU A 27 5.08 -4.84 -0.34
C LEU A 27 3.87 -5.66 0.14
N GLU A 28 3.40 -5.46 1.37
CA GLU A 28 2.24 -6.20 1.90
C GLU A 28 0.96 -5.91 1.09
N THR A 29 0.75 -4.64 0.71
CA THR A 29 -0.39 -4.25 -0.14
C THR A 29 -0.29 -4.88 -1.52
N LEU A 30 0.90 -4.86 -2.14
CA LEU A 30 1.10 -5.48 -3.46
C LEU A 30 0.96 -7.00 -3.41
N ASN A 31 1.48 -7.65 -2.36
CA ASN A 31 1.34 -9.08 -2.14
C ASN A 31 -0.15 -9.49 -2.09
N LEU A 32 -0.95 -8.81 -1.27
CA LEU A 32 -2.39 -9.02 -1.22
C LEU A 32 -3.06 -8.84 -2.58
N LEU A 33 -2.83 -7.71 -3.24
CA LEU A 33 -3.47 -7.37 -4.52
C LEU A 33 -3.10 -8.33 -5.65
N THR A 34 -1.89 -8.89 -5.64
CA THR A 34 -1.39 -9.77 -6.71
C THR A 34 -1.70 -11.23 -6.47
N VAL A 35 -1.73 -11.68 -5.21
CA VAL A 35 -1.96 -13.09 -4.85
C VAL A 35 -3.44 -13.39 -4.65
N ALA A 36 -4.13 -12.59 -3.84
CA ALA A 36 -5.52 -12.85 -3.44
C ALA A 36 -6.53 -11.90 -4.12
N GLY A 37 -6.08 -10.73 -4.57
CA GLY A 37 -6.90 -9.73 -5.24
C GLY A 37 -7.36 -8.61 -4.31
N ALA A 38 -8.09 -7.64 -4.89
CA ALA A 38 -8.54 -6.45 -4.18
C ALA A 38 -9.88 -6.70 -3.46
N PRO A 39 -9.98 -6.46 -2.14
CA PRO A 39 -11.25 -6.49 -1.42
C PRO A 39 -12.24 -5.48 -1.99
N LYS A 40 -13.54 -5.81 -1.95
CA LYS A 40 -14.63 -4.91 -2.41
C LYS A 40 -14.89 -3.76 -1.43
N GLY A 41 -14.52 -3.94 -0.18
CA GLY A 41 -14.82 -3.03 0.92
C GLY A 41 -13.92 -3.34 2.12
N ARG A 42 -14.27 -2.78 3.28
CA ARG A 42 -13.47 -2.82 4.50
C ARG A 42 -14.03 -3.75 5.58
N ARG A 43 -15.07 -4.51 5.26
CA ARG A 43 -15.63 -5.50 6.19
C ARG A 43 -14.72 -6.72 6.17
N LEU A 44 -14.02 -6.97 7.26
CA LEU A 44 -13.02 -8.02 7.36
C LEU A 44 -13.48 -9.10 8.34
N ALA A 45 -13.49 -10.36 7.91
CA ALA A 45 -13.59 -11.49 8.82
C ALA A 45 -12.18 -11.85 9.30
N ALA A 46 -11.90 -11.78 10.60
CA ALA A 46 -10.59 -12.18 11.14
C ALA A 46 -10.68 -13.38 12.08
N PHE A 47 -9.66 -14.22 12.03
CA PHE A 47 -9.56 -15.47 12.78
C PHE A 47 -8.22 -15.59 13.48
N THR A 48 -8.23 -16.10 14.71
CA THR A 48 -7.03 -16.46 15.48
C THR A 48 -7.39 -17.53 16.52
N CYS A 49 -6.41 -18.26 17.03
CA CYS A 49 -6.57 -19.13 18.21
C CYS A 49 -6.09 -18.46 19.52
N SER A 50 -5.74 -17.17 19.47
CA SER A 50 -5.17 -16.38 20.56
C SER A 50 -6.05 -15.16 20.87
N GLY A 51 -6.60 -15.11 22.07
CA GLY A 51 -7.35 -13.94 22.55
C GLY A 51 -6.51 -12.66 22.65
N GLY A 52 -5.17 -12.77 22.72
CA GLY A 52 -4.28 -11.60 22.66
C GLY A 52 -4.29 -10.96 21.26
N ASP A 53 -4.27 -11.78 20.22
CA ASP A 53 -4.30 -11.30 18.83
C ASP A 53 -5.65 -10.68 18.49
N VAL A 54 -6.75 -11.16 19.11
CA VAL A 54 -8.07 -10.52 18.98
C VAL A 54 -8.01 -9.06 19.42
N ALA A 55 -7.39 -8.76 20.55
CA ALA A 55 -7.27 -7.39 21.05
C ALA A 55 -6.41 -6.53 20.09
N ILE A 56 -5.28 -7.06 19.63
CA ILE A 56 -4.40 -6.36 18.67
C ILE A 56 -5.15 -6.09 17.36
N LEU A 57 -5.85 -7.08 16.82
CA LEU A 57 -6.65 -6.93 15.61
C LEU A 57 -7.74 -5.87 15.79
N ALA A 58 -8.48 -5.89 16.90
CA ALA A 58 -9.53 -4.91 17.17
C ALA A 58 -8.98 -3.47 17.23
N ASP A 59 -7.87 -3.26 17.94
CA ASP A 59 -7.22 -1.95 18.03
C ASP A 59 -6.71 -1.48 16.65
N ARG A 60 -6.03 -2.36 15.91
CA ARG A 60 -5.56 -2.06 14.55
C ARG A 60 -6.72 -1.80 13.58
N GLY A 61 -7.85 -2.47 13.76
CA GLY A 61 -9.05 -2.26 12.97
C GLY A 61 -9.54 -0.83 13.02
N ILE A 62 -9.65 -0.29 14.24
CA ILE A 62 -10.05 1.10 14.49
C ILE A 62 -9.06 2.08 13.84
N GLU A 63 -7.76 1.87 14.03
CA GLU A 63 -6.72 2.74 13.48
C GLU A 63 -6.66 2.74 11.95
N CYS A 64 -6.99 1.61 11.32
CA CYS A 64 -6.90 1.41 9.88
C CYS A 64 -8.24 1.55 9.14
N ASP A 65 -9.32 1.97 9.82
CA ASP A 65 -10.68 2.07 9.26
C ASP A 65 -11.19 0.73 8.69
N ILE A 66 -10.84 -0.38 9.33
CA ILE A 66 -11.37 -1.73 9.04
C ILE A 66 -12.57 -2.01 9.93
N ASP A 67 -13.62 -2.55 9.33
CA ASP A 67 -14.85 -2.90 10.01
C ASP A 67 -14.87 -4.39 10.36
N PHE A 68 -14.63 -4.69 11.63
CA PHE A 68 -14.86 -6.02 12.21
C PHE A 68 -16.32 -6.16 12.65
N GLN A 69 -17.24 -6.03 11.68
CA GLN A 69 -18.67 -6.12 11.94
C GLN A 69 -18.97 -7.43 12.68
N SER A 70 -19.75 -7.34 13.77
CA SER A 70 -20.18 -8.52 14.51
C SER A 70 -21.02 -9.45 13.61
N PRO A 71 -20.93 -10.78 13.79
CA PRO A 71 -21.69 -11.72 12.98
C PRO A 71 -23.20 -11.48 13.14
N SER A 72 -23.96 -11.73 12.08
CA SER A 72 -25.42 -11.67 12.10
C SER A 72 -26.01 -12.61 13.13
N SER A 73 -27.30 -12.44 13.47
CA SER A 73 -27.96 -13.35 14.42
C SER A 73 -27.98 -14.80 13.93
N GLY A 74 -28.01 -15.01 12.60
CA GLY A 74 -27.97 -16.34 11.99
C GLY A 74 -26.59 -16.99 12.14
N ALA A 75 -25.55 -16.31 11.63
CA ALA A 75 -24.17 -16.77 11.77
C ALA A 75 -23.78 -16.93 13.25
N SER A 76 -24.20 -16.02 14.12
CA SER A 76 -23.95 -16.11 15.56
C SER A 76 -24.56 -17.36 16.21
N ALA A 77 -25.74 -17.80 15.77
CA ALA A 77 -26.38 -18.99 16.31
C ALA A 77 -25.63 -20.25 15.86
N GLU A 78 -25.30 -20.33 14.58
CA GLU A 78 -24.55 -21.46 14.02
C GLU A 78 -23.13 -21.56 14.60
N LEU A 79 -22.41 -20.44 14.73
CA LEU A 79 -21.09 -20.41 15.36
C LEU A 79 -21.13 -20.87 16.82
N LYS A 80 -22.19 -20.55 17.58
CA LYS A 80 -22.33 -21.04 18.98
C LYS A 80 -22.44 -22.56 19.06
N ASP A 81 -23.06 -23.19 18.08
CA ASP A 81 -23.19 -24.65 18.03
C ASP A 81 -21.89 -25.34 17.59
N LEU A 82 -21.11 -24.68 16.73
CA LEU A 82 -19.83 -25.20 16.22
C LEU A 82 -18.66 -25.00 17.20
N LEU A 83 -18.67 -23.91 17.97
CA LEU A 83 -17.57 -23.52 18.85
C LEU A 83 -17.69 -24.14 20.26
N PRO A 84 -16.56 -24.35 20.95
CA PRO A 84 -16.58 -24.75 22.35
C PRO A 84 -17.31 -23.72 23.24
N PRO A 85 -17.93 -24.13 24.37
CA PRO A 85 -18.69 -23.22 25.23
C PRO A 85 -17.91 -22.03 25.81
N ILE A 86 -16.57 -22.11 25.83
CA ILE A 86 -15.69 -21.04 26.31
C ILE A 86 -15.45 -19.95 25.26
N ALA A 87 -15.69 -20.25 23.98
CA ALA A 87 -15.45 -19.31 22.89
C ALA A 87 -16.46 -18.17 22.91
N THR A 88 -15.99 -16.95 22.66
CA THR A 88 -16.86 -15.81 22.44
C THR A 88 -17.14 -15.68 20.96
N VAL A 89 -18.41 -15.64 20.58
CA VAL A 89 -18.80 -15.39 19.19
C VAL A 89 -18.72 -13.89 18.92
N SER A 90 -17.66 -13.50 18.22
CA SER A 90 -17.35 -12.12 17.83
C SER A 90 -16.60 -12.09 16.50
N ASN A 91 -16.32 -10.89 16.02
CA ASN A 91 -15.34 -10.64 14.95
C ASN A 91 -14.40 -9.54 15.46
N PRO A 92 -13.08 -9.74 15.54
CA PRO A 92 -12.34 -10.98 15.23
C PRO A 92 -12.81 -12.19 16.04
N LEU A 93 -12.68 -13.38 15.45
CA LEU A 93 -13.12 -14.64 16.04
C LEU A 93 -11.93 -15.42 16.62
N ASP A 94 -11.95 -15.64 17.93
CA ASP A 94 -11.10 -16.61 18.60
C ASP A 94 -11.73 -18.00 18.49
N TYR A 95 -11.19 -18.85 17.60
CA TYR A 95 -11.67 -20.23 17.44
C TYR A 95 -11.10 -21.18 18.49
N THR A 96 -10.25 -20.68 19.40
CA THR A 96 -9.69 -21.37 20.57
C THR A 96 -8.72 -22.51 20.25
N THR A 97 -7.72 -22.70 21.12
CA THR A 97 -6.69 -23.74 20.98
C THR A 97 -7.25 -25.17 20.84
N PRO A 98 -8.36 -25.59 21.49
CA PRO A 98 -8.89 -26.95 21.31
C PRO A 98 -9.39 -27.29 19.89
N LEU A 99 -9.58 -26.31 19.02
CA LEU A 99 -9.94 -26.54 17.60
C LEU A 99 -8.73 -26.50 16.67
N TRP A 100 -7.58 -26.05 17.16
CA TRP A 100 -6.33 -25.95 16.40
C TRP A 100 -5.91 -27.32 15.83
N GLY A 101 -5.56 -27.33 14.55
CA GLY A 101 -5.17 -28.53 13.80
C GLY A 101 -6.33 -29.40 13.33
N HIS A 102 -7.58 -29.09 13.69
CA HIS A 102 -8.75 -29.87 13.33
C HIS A 102 -9.47 -29.30 12.10
N GLU A 103 -8.86 -29.46 10.92
CA GLU A 103 -9.34 -28.92 9.62
C GLU A 103 -10.84 -29.14 9.37
N GLU A 104 -11.35 -30.37 9.54
CA GLU A 104 -12.77 -30.72 9.33
C GLU A 104 -13.73 -29.98 10.27
N ARG A 105 -13.26 -29.60 11.48
CA ARG A 105 -14.06 -28.81 12.45
C ARG A 105 -13.96 -27.32 12.19
N LEU A 106 -12.79 -26.84 11.74
CA LEU A 106 -12.56 -25.43 11.45
C LEU A 106 -13.22 -24.96 10.16
N LYS A 107 -13.31 -25.83 9.15
CA LYS A 107 -13.94 -25.51 7.87
C LYS A 107 -15.36 -24.92 8.00
N PRO A 108 -16.33 -25.55 8.70
CA PRO A 108 -17.65 -24.96 8.86
C PRO A 108 -17.63 -23.66 9.68
N ILE A 109 -16.73 -23.52 10.67
CA ILE A 109 -16.59 -22.29 11.47
C ILE A 109 -16.15 -21.12 10.60
N PHE A 110 -15.07 -21.31 9.82
CA PHE A 110 -14.54 -20.26 8.93
C PHE A 110 -15.54 -19.91 7.83
N SER A 111 -16.20 -20.91 7.23
CA SER A 111 -17.21 -20.70 6.19
C SER A 111 -18.40 -19.90 6.73
N THR A 112 -18.93 -20.27 7.90
CA THR A 112 -20.08 -19.59 8.52
C THR A 112 -19.82 -18.09 8.71
N LEU A 113 -18.64 -17.72 9.23
CA LEU A 113 -18.33 -16.30 9.40
C LEU A 113 -18.06 -15.63 8.05
N ILE A 114 -17.22 -16.20 7.19
CA ILE A 114 -16.86 -15.59 5.89
C ILE A 114 -18.09 -15.32 5.02
N GLU A 115 -19.04 -16.25 4.99
CA GLU A 115 -20.24 -16.18 4.16
C GLU A 115 -21.31 -15.21 4.70
N ASP A 116 -21.13 -14.68 5.91
CA ASP A 116 -22.00 -13.67 6.52
C ASP A 116 -21.81 -12.25 5.92
N GLY A 117 -21.14 -12.17 4.78
CA GLY A 117 -21.15 -10.99 3.91
C GLY A 117 -19.94 -10.07 4.05
N TYR A 118 -18.77 -10.59 4.43
CA TYR A 118 -17.51 -9.84 4.50
C TYR A 118 -16.86 -9.64 3.12
N ASP A 119 -15.93 -8.69 3.02
CA ASP A 119 -15.28 -8.29 1.76
C ASP A 119 -13.89 -8.94 1.56
N ALA A 120 -13.28 -9.43 2.64
CA ALA A 120 -12.03 -10.18 2.70
C ALA A 120 -11.95 -10.97 4.02
N ALA A 121 -10.97 -11.86 4.13
CA ALA A 121 -10.69 -12.58 5.37
C ALA A 121 -9.19 -12.57 5.74
N LEU A 122 -8.90 -12.60 7.04
CA LEU A 122 -7.56 -12.63 7.60
C LEU A 122 -7.45 -13.73 8.66
N LEU A 123 -6.45 -14.60 8.56
CA LEU A 123 -6.13 -15.59 9.58
C LEU A 123 -4.76 -15.28 10.20
N VAL A 124 -4.66 -15.21 11.52
CA VAL A 124 -3.39 -15.02 12.23
C VAL A 124 -2.80 -16.36 12.62
N GLN A 125 -1.55 -16.63 12.21
CA GLN A 125 -0.80 -17.84 12.54
C GLN A 125 0.68 -17.53 12.76
N ASP A 126 1.20 -17.99 13.89
CA ASP A 126 2.62 -17.92 14.22
C ASP A 126 3.26 -19.31 14.10
N TYR A 127 3.63 -19.71 12.87
CA TYR A 127 4.29 -21.00 12.66
C TYR A 127 5.62 -21.07 13.42
N PRO A 128 5.95 -22.23 14.00
CA PRO A 128 7.25 -22.41 14.65
C PRO A 128 8.37 -22.31 13.61
N PRO A 129 9.59 -21.91 14.04
CA PRO A 129 10.73 -21.87 13.14
C PRO A 129 11.04 -23.28 12.59
N PRO A 130 11.70 -23.40 11.41
CA PRO A 130 11.87 -24.68 10.73
C PRO A 130 12.55 -25.81 11.53
N HIS A 131 13.30 -25.47 12.58
CA HIS A 131 13.96 -26.45 13.46
C HIS A 131 13.08 -26.95 14.62
N LEU A 132 11.86 -26.42 14.77
CA LEU A 132 10.85 -26.80 15.78
C LEU A 132 9.50 -27.09 15.11
N ASP A 133 9.49 -27.79 13.98
CA ASP A 133 8.34 -27.86 13.07
C ASP A 133 7.33 -28.99 13.36
N ALA A 134 7.38 -29.62 14.54
CA ALA A 134 6.50 -30.71 14.92
C ALA A 134 5.01 -30.37 14.73
N ASP A 135 4.62 -29.14 15.05
CA ASP A 135 3.25 -28.66 14.97
C ASP A 135 2.90 -27.95 13.65
N ARG A 136 3.84 -27.84 12.71
CA ARG A 136 3.62 -27.15 11.42
C ARG A 136 2.40 -27.71 10.67
N HIS A 137 2.19 -29.01 10.74
CA HIS A 137 1.06 -29.67 10.09
C HIS A 137 -0.31 -29.25 10.66
N LEU A 138 -0.36 -28.85 11.94
CA LEU A 138 -1.57 -28.34 12.59
C LEU A 138 -1.90 -26.95 12.06
N TYR A 139 -0.93 -26.04 12.00
CA TYR A 139 -1.12 -24.72 11.37
C TYR A 139 -1.55 -24.84 9.90
N GLN A 140 -0.95 -25.76 9.14
CA GLN A 140 -1.36 -25.99 7.75
C GLN A 140 -2.78 -26.54 7.64
N ALA A 141 -3.27 -27.31 8.63
CA ALA A 141 -4.64 -27.81 8.66
C ALA A 141 -5.64 -26.66 8.79
N ASP A 142 -5.39 -25.73 9.70
CA ASP A 142 -6.15 -24.49 9.85
C ASP A 142 -6.11 -23.63 8.59
N ALA A 143 -4.91 -23.44 8.02
CA ALA A 143 -4.74 -22.67 6.79
C ALA A 143 -5.53 -23.29 5.62
N ARG A 144 -5.54 -24.62 5.48
CA ARG A 144 -6.34 -25.30 4.45
C ARG A 144 -7.84 -25.10 4.64
N ALA A 145 -8.35 -25.19 5.88
CA ALA A 145 -9.75 -24.88 6.17
C ALA A 145 -10.10 -23.43 5.76
N PHE A 146 -9.23 -22.48 6.09
CA PHE A 146 -9.40 -21.06 5.77
C PHE A 146 -9.34 -20.78 4.25
N ILE A 147 -8.36 -21.38 3.57
CA ILE A 147 -8.21 -21.33 2.11
C ILE A 147 -9.49 -21.84 1.44
N GLN A 148 -10.01 -22.99 1.87
CA GLN A 148 -11.24 -23.55 1.30
C GLN A 148 -12.44 -22.61 1.49
N ALA A 149 -12.59 -22.01 2.67
CA ALA A 149 -13.70 -21.10 2.96
C ALA A 149 -13.63 -19.81 2.12
N THR A 150 -12.45 -19.18 2.04
CA THR A 150 -12.24 -17.96 1.22
C THR A 150 -12.42 -18.21 -0.28
N GLN A 151 -11.91 -19.34 -0.79
CA GLN A 151 -12.11 -19.75 -2.18
C GLN A 151 -13.59 -20.04 -2.49
N HIS A 152 -14.31 -20.70 -1.57
CA HIS A 152 -15.73 -20.97 -1.74
C HIS A 152 -16.55 -19.69 -1.81
N ALA A 153 -16.29 -18.74 -0.92
CA ALA A 153 -16.98 -17.45 -0.88
C ALA A 153 -16.53 -16.49 -2.01
N GLY A 154 -15.40 -16.75 -2.66
CA GLY A 154 -14.86 -15.92 -3.73
C GLY A 154 -14.40 -14.54 -3.23
N ILE A 155 -13.84 -14.48 -2.02
CA ILE A 155 -13.28 -13.26 -1.44
C ILE A 155 -11.76 -13.40 -1.21
N PRO A 156 -10.99 -12.30 -1.24
CA PRO A 156 -9.56 -12.35 -0.96
C PRO A 156 -9.27 -12.86 0.46
N GLY A 157 -8.39 -13.85 0.56
CA GLY A 157 -7.88 -14.38 1.82
C GLY A 157 -6.41 -14.01 2.06
N ALA A 158 -6.07 -13.68 3.30
CA ALA A 158 -4.70 -13.50 3.75
C ALA A 158 -4.42 -14.29 5.03
N VAL A 159 -3.19 -14.77 5.18
CA VAL A 159 -2.67 -15.29 6.45
C VAL A 159 -1.54 -14.38 6.88
N CYS A 160 -1.56 -13.93 8.13
CA CYS A 160 -0.46 -13.15 8.70
C CYS A 160 0.12 -13.77 9.96
N SER A 161 1.32 -13.34 10.33
CA SER A 161 1.92 -13.66 11.62
C SER A 161 2.08 -12.43 12.50
N SER A 162 2.09 -12.64 13.81
CA SER A 162 2.47 -11.62 14.79
C SER A 162 3.94 -11.26 14.66
N LEU A 163 4.78 -12.28 14.44
CA LEU A 163 6.21 -12.12 14.15
C LEU A 163 6.49 -12.48 12.68
N PRO A 164 7.02 -11.56 11.86
CA PRO A 164 7.32 -11.81 10.43
C PRO A 164 8.09 -13.11 10.17
N GLU A 165 9.01 -13.47 11.06
CA GLU A 165 9.85 -14.66 10.95
C GLU A 165 9.07 -15.99 11.06
N ASN A 166 7.83 -15.94 11.54
CA ASN A 166 6.93 -17.10 11.65
C ASN A 166 6.17 -17.41 10.36
N LEU A 167 6.47 -16.75 9.25
CA LEU A 167 6.04 -17.17 7.91
C LEU A 167 7.27 -17.37 7.03
N ASP A 168 7.95 -18.50 7.18
CA ASP A 168 9.10 -18.83 6.35
C ASP A 168 8.73 -19.02 4.86
N SER A 169 9.74 -19.04 3.98
CA SER A 169 9.55 -19.10 2.54
C SER A 169 8.77 -20.32 2.05
N SER A 170 8.82 -21.46 2.76
CA SER A 170 8.04 -22.65 2.41
C SER A 170 6.55 -22.47 2.69
N ILE A 171 6.22 -21.81 3.80
CA ILE A 171 4.84 -21.48 4.17
C ILE A 171 4.30 -20.39 3.24
N GLN A 172 5.09 -19.36 2.93
CA GLN A 172 4.72 -18.34 1.95
C GLN A 172 4.40 -18.98 0.58
N ALA A 173 5.27 -19.88 0.09
CA ALA A 173 5.03 -20.59 -1.17
C ALA A 173 3.75 -21.44 -1.14
N PHE A 174 3.48 -22.14 -0.03
CA PHE A 174 2.24 -22.89 0.17
C PHE A 174 1.01 -21.98 0.07
N LEU A 175 0.99 -20.85 0.80
CA LEU A 175 -0.13 -19.90 0.78
C LEU A 175 -0.34 -19.28 -0.60
N ILE A 176 0.74 -18.83 -1.25
CA ILE A 176 0.69 -18.23 -2.60
C ILE A 176 0.16 -19.23 -3.63
N SER A 177 0.61 -20.49 -3.57
CA SER A 177 0.12 -21.55 -4.48
C SER A 177 -1.38 -21.84 -4.35
N ASN A 178 -1.98 -21.43 -3.23
CA ASN A 178 -3.41 -21.55 -2.94
C ASN A 178 -4.16 -20.21 -3.04
N GLN A 179 -3.57 -19.19 -3.69
CA GLN A 179 -4.16 -17.86 -3.89
C GLN A 179 -4.52 -17.13 -2.58
N THR A 180 -3.76 -17.39 -1.52
CA THR A 180 -3.89 -16.72 -0.22
C THR A 180 -2.62 -15.92 0.05
N ALA A 181 -2.76 -14.64 0.38
CA ALA A 181 -1.62 -13.76 0.56
C ALA A 181 -0.92 -14.01 1.91
N PRO A 182 0.38 -14.35 1.94
CA PRO A 182 1.14 -14.43 3.18
C PRO A 182 1.63 -13.05 3.59
N LEU A 183 0.96 -12.41 4.55
CA LEU A 183 1.30 -11.07 5.01
C LEU A 183 2.15 -11.10 6.28
N GLN A 184 3.04 -10.13 6.46
CA GLN A 184 3.94 -10.11 7.62
C GLN A 184 3.56 -9.00 8.61
N GLY A 185 3.28 -9.37 9.87
CA GLY A 185 2.89 -8.46 10.94
C GLY A 185 1.39 -8.15 10.94
N ILE A 186 0.74 -8.21 12.11
CA ILE A 186 -0.71 -7.92 12.23
C ILE A 186 -1.02 -6.47 11.82
N GLY A 187 -0.23 -5.50 12.28
CA GLY A 187 -0.46 -4.08 11.99
C GLY A 187 -0.36 -3.77 10.50
N GLU A 188 0.74 -4.20 9.87
CA GLU A 188 0.97 -4.05 8.44
C GLU A 188 -0.10 -4.77 7.62
N SER A 189 -0.55 -5.95 8.05
CA SER A 189 -1.58 -6.74 7.36
C SER A 189 -2.93 -6.03 7.35
N VAL A 190 -3.38 -5.53 8.50
CA VAL A 190 -4.65 -4.78 8.60
C VAL A 190 -4.59 -3.48 7.80
N GLN A 191 -3.45 -2.77 7.84
CA GLN A 191 -3.26 -1.55 7.06
C GLN A 191 -3.19 -1.82 5.55
N ALA A 192 -2.54 -2.90 5.13
CA ALA A 192 -2.48 -3.34 3.74
C ALA A 192 -3.87 -3.73 3.21
N LEU A 193 -4.68 -4.43 4.01
CA LEU A 193 -6.07 -4.75 3.69
C LEU A 193 -6.91 -3.48 3.50
N SER A 194 -6.75 -2.46 4.36
CA SER A 194 -7.46 -1.17 4.21
C SER A 194 -7.05 -0.41 2.95
N ALA A 195 -5.74 -0.39 2.64
CA ALA A 195 -5.22 0.21 1.43
C ALA A 195 -5.73 -0.54 0.18
N ALA A 196 -5.66 -1.87 0.17
CA ALA A 196 -6.14 -2.71 -0.92
C ALA A 196 -7.66 -2.59 -1.14
N ALA A 197 -8.44 -2.48 -0.06
CA ALA A 197 -9.88 -2.20 -0.15
C ALA A 197 -10.17 -0.83 -0.78
N THR A 198 -9.36 0.18 -0.45
CA THR A 198 -9.46 1.52 -1.05
C THR A 198 -9.15 1.45 -2.55
N PHE A 199 -8.10 0.73 -2.93
CA PHE A 199 -7.76 0.47 -4.33
C PHE A 199 -8.89 -0.28 -5.06
N GLY A 200 -9.45 -1.34 -4.46
CA GLY A 200 -10.55 -2.10 -5.03
C GLY A 200 -11.76 -1.23 -5.36
N ARG A 201 -12.19 -0.38 -4.42
CA ARG A 201 -13.29 0.58 -4.63
C ARG A 201 -12.97 1.63 -5.69
N GLN A 202 -11.78 2.24 -5.65
CA GLN A 202 -11.36 3.22 -6.65
C GLN A 202 -11.33 2.60 -8.04
N ARG A 203 -10.71 1.42 -8.19
CA ARG A 203 -10.65 0.69 -9.46
C ARG A 203 -12.05 0.37 -9.98
N ALA A 204 -12.95 -0.14 -9.14
CA ALA A 204 -14.33 -0.42 -9.54
C ALA A 204 -15.05 0.85 -10.03
N ARG A 205 -14.91 1.96 -9.30
CA ARG A 205 -15.46 3.27 -9.70
C ARG A 205 -14.91 3.74 -11.03
N HIS A 206 -13.59 3.64 -11.25
CA HIS A 206 -12.96 4.05 -12.51
C HIS A 206 -13.40 3.19 -13.69
N LEU A 207 -13.51 1.87 -13.51
CA LEU A 207 -13.98 0.97 -14.57
C LEU A 207 -15.46 1.17 -14.90
N ALA A 208 -16.26 1.64 -13.95
CA ALA A 208 -17.67 1.97 -14.18
C ALA A 208 -17.87 3.35 -14.86
N GLN A 209 -16.90 4.26 -14.75
CA GLN A 209 -16.98 5.58 -15.37
C GLN A 209 -16.64 5.51 -16.86
N SER A 210 -17.50 6.09 -17.70
CA SER A 210 -17.22 6.29 -19.12
C SER A 210 -16.49 7.61 -19.33
N GLY A 211 -15.23 7.57 -19.78
CA GLY A 211 -14.44 8.75 -20.09
C GLY A 211 -12.95 8.45 -20.22
N PRO A 212 -12.14 9.31 -20.86
CA PRO A 212 -10.71 9.09 -20.96
C PRO A 212 -10.03 9.25 -19.59
N THR A 213 -9.59 8.12 -19.02
CA THR A 213 -8.69 8.08 -17.86
C THR A 213 -7.26 8.49 -18.24
N ALA A 214 -6.93 8.41 -19.52
CA ALA A 214 -5.61 8.75 -20.03
C ALA A 214 -5.32 10.24 -19.84
N ILE A 215 -4.34 10.52 -19.00
CA ILE A 215 -3.64 11.81 -19.06
C ILE A 215 -2.85 11.76 -20.35
N GLN A 216 -3.17 12.67 -21.27
CA GLN A 216 -2.39 12.85 -22.48
C GLN A 216 -1.02 13.36 -22.06
N ILE A 217 -0.02 12.47 -21.99
CA ILE A 217 1.37 12.86 -21.89
C ILE A 217 1.77 13.34 -23.28
N THR A 218 1.61 14.63 -23.54
CA THR A 218 2.00 15.24 -24.80
C THR A 218 3.52 15.38 -24.86
N GLY A 219 4.14 14.92 -25.95
CA GLY A 219 5.54 15.21 -26.26
C GLY A 219 6.55 14.24 -25.65
N CYS A 220 6.45 12.94 -25.94
CA CYS A 220 7.58 12.03 -25.73
C CYS A 220 8.59 12.27 -26.87
N PRO A 221 9.77 12.88 -26.61
CA PRO A 221 10.73 13.14 -27.67
C PRO A 221 11.30 11.82 -28.20
N GLU A 222 11.59 11.74 -29.51
CA GLU A 222 12.17 10.55 -30.16
C GLU A 222 13.59 10.21 -29.67
N GLY A 223 14.14 10.98 -28.73
CA GLY A 223 15.39 10.71 -28.03
C GLY A 223 15.49 11.47 -26.73
N THR A 224 16.25 10.92 -25.78
CA THR A 224 16.56 11.58 -24.51
C THR A 224 17.76 12.50 -24.72
N VAL A 225 17.58 13.80 -24.52
CA VAL A 225 18.67 14.78 -24.49
C VAL A 225 18.72 15.43 -23.12
N THR A 226 19.92 15.62 -22.59
CA THR A 226 20.12 16.43 -21.39
C THR A 226 20.00 17.90 -21.78
N LEU A 227 18.97 18.57 -21.28
CA LEU A 227 18.81 20.01 -21.43
C LEU A 227 19.60 20.73 -20.34
N ASP A 228 20.21 21.86 -20.68
CA ASP A 228 20.71 22.78 -19.66
C ASP A 228 19.55 23.48 -18.92
N GLU A 229 19.86 24.20 -17.85
CA GLU A 229 18.86 24.87 -17.02
C GLU A 229 18.04 25.92 -17.79
N TRP A 230 18.67 26.64 -18.73
CA TRP A 230 17.99 27.65 -19.53
C TRP A 230 17.00 26.99 -20.49
N GLN A 231 17.48 26.02 -21.26
CA GLN A 231 16.66 25.23 -22.18
C GLN A 231 15.48 24.58 -21.45
N GLY A 232 15.72 23.97 -20.29
CA GLY A 232 14.67 23.37 -19.46
C GLY A 232 13.60 24.38 -19.04
N LYS A 233 13.99 25.58 -18.58
CA LYS A 233 13.03 26.64 -18.23
C LYS A 233 12.24 27.15 -19.42
N GLN A 234 12.86 27.31 -20.59
CA GLN A 234 12.15 27.71 -21.80
C GLN A 234 11.11 26.67 -22.21
N HIS A 235 11.43 25.38 -22.11
CA HIS A 235 10.47 24.31 -22.38
C HIS A 235 9.29 24.33 -21.41
N LEU A 236 9.54 24.52 -20.11
CA LEU A 236 8.49 24.64 -19.09
C LEU A 236 7.60 25.87 -19.35
N ALA A 237 8.19 27.04 -19.62
CA ALA A 237 7.46 28.27 -19.93
C ALA A 237 6.58 28.12 -21.17
N ASN A 238 7.09 27.50 -22.23
CA ASN A 238 6.34 27.22 -23.46
C ASN A 238 5.18 26.23 -23.22
N ALA A 239 5.28 25.38 -22.20
CA ALA A 239 4.20 24.51 -21.75
C ALA A 239 3.21 25.21 -20.78
N GLY A 240 3.38 26.52 -20.53
CA GLY A 240 2.54 27.30 -19.63
C GLY A 240 2.87 27.12 -18.14
N ILE A 241 4.00 26.50 -17.82
CA ILE A 241 4.48 26.35 -16.45
C ILE A 241 5.28 27.60 -16.08
N GLU A 242 4.88 28.26 -15.00
CA GLU A 242 5.56 29.46 -14.51
C GLU A 242 7.01 29.14 -14.11
N VAL A 243 7.95 29.94 -14.62
CA VAL A 243 9.37 29.84 -14.29
C VAL A 243 9.89 31.20 -13.82
N PRO A 244 10.88 31.26 -12.91
CA PRO A 244 11.47 32.54 -12.50
C PRO A 244 12.05 33.30 -13.69
N ALA A 245 11.84 34.62 -13.72
CA ALA A 245 12.46 35.50 -14.69
C ALA A 245 13.99 35.36 -14.65
N GLY A 246 14.61 35.33 -15.83
CA GLY A 246 16.05 35.20 -15.95
C GLY A 246 16.50 35.48 -17.38
N GLU A 247 17.80 35.69 -17.54
CA GLU A 247 18.44 35.94 -18.83
C GLU A 247 19.63 34.99 -19.01
N LEU A 248 19.80 34.42 -20.21
CA LEU A 248 21.04 33.75 -20.61
C LEU A 248 21.95 34.79 -21.27
N ILE A 249 23.07 35.07 -20.61
CA ILE A 249 24.00 36.11 -21.02
C ILE A 249 25.44 35.64 -20.87
N ASP A 250 26.35 36.28 -21.59
CA ASP A 250 27.78 36.13 -21.39
C ASP A 250 28.24 36.86 -20.11
N ALA A 251 29.45 36.56 -19.66
CA ALA A 251 29.98 37.12 -18.41
C ALA A 251 30.05 38.65 -18.44
N ALA A 252 30.26 39.25 -19.62
CA ALA A 252 30.33 40.71 -19.79
C ALA A 252 28.98 41.40 -19.53
N GLY A 253 27.86 40.79 -19.92
CA GLY A 253 26.53 41.37 -19.74
C GLY A 253 25.84 41.04 -18.41
N ALA A 254 26.50 40.27 -17.53
CA ALA A 254 25.87 39.75 -16.30
C ALA A 254 25.40 40.86 -15.34
N ALA A 255 26.18 41.93 -15.16
CA ALA A 255 25.84 43.03 -14.26
C ALA A 255 24.61 43.83 -14.75
N ASP A 256 24.53 44.09 -16.05
CA ASP A 256 23.40 44.80 -16.66
C ASP A 256 22.11 43.97 -16.60
N ALA A 257 22.22 42.66 -16.85
CA ALA A 257 21.08 41.73 -16.74
C ALA A 257 20.56 41.66 -15.29
N ALA A 258 21.46 41.58 -14.30
CA ALA A 258 21.08 41.62 -12.90
C ALA A 258 20.36 42.94 -12.53
N GLY A 259 20.83 44.07 -13.06
CA GLY A 259 20.18 45.37 -12.90
C GLY A 259 18.75 45.44 -13.48
N ARG A 260 18.51 44.79 -14.62
CA ARG A 260 17.17 44.69 -15.24
C ARG A 260 16.23 43.75 -14.49
N LEU A 261 16.72 42.60 -14.06
CA LEU A 261 15.94 41.59 -13.34
C LEU A 261 15.57 42.05 -11.92
N GLY A 262 16.40 42.88 -11.31
CA GLY A 262 16.24 43.36 -9.95
C GLY A 262 16.82 42.38 -8.92
N TYR A 263 17.37 42.93 -7.85
CA TYR A 263 18.00 42.15 -6.77
C TYR A 263 16.98 41.70 -5.71
N PRO A 264 17.21 40.55 -5.02
CA PRO A 264 18.38 39.68 -5.16
C PRO A 264 18.30 38.74 -6.37
N VAL A 265 19.45 38.45 -6.99
CA VAL A 265 19.56 37.52 -8.12
C VAL A 265 20.40 36.29 -7.78
N VAL A 266 20.23 35.25 -8.59
CA VAL A 266 21.08 34.05 -8.58
C VAL A 266 21.83 34.00 -9.91
N LEU A 267 23.16 33.97 -9.86
CA LEU A 267 24.00 33.78 -11.04
C LEU A 267 24.39 32.31 -11.16
N LYS A 268 24.14 31.71 -12.32
CA LYS A 268 24.48 30.31 -12.59
C LYS A 268 25.19 30.16 -13.91
N LEU A 269 26.26 29.39 -13.92
CA LEU A 269 26.93 28.97 -15.14
C LEU A 269 26.01 28.00 -15.90
N VAL A 270 25.85 28.21 -17.21
CA VAL A 270 25.06 27.33 -18.08
C VAL A 270 26.02 26.55 -18.98
N SER A 271 26.05 25.23 -18.83
CA SER A 271 26.83 24.31 -19.65
C SER A 271 26.15 22.95 -19.62
N THR A 272 26.12 22.28 -20.79
CA THR A 272 25.65 20.90 -20.95
C THR A 272 26.62 19.88 -20.37
N ASP A 273 27.90 20.25 -20.24
CA ASP A 273 28.97 19.36 -19.79
C ASP A 273 29.14 19.36 -18.26
N LEU A 274 28.43 20.26 -17.56
CA LEU A 274 28.48 20.43 -16.10
C LEU A 274 27.08 20.31 -15.49
N PRO A 275 26.53 19.08 -15.33
CA PRO A 275 25.24 18.88 -14.68
C PRO A 275 25.26 19.20 -13.17
N HIS A 276 26.37 18.96 -12.45
CA HIS A 276 26.50 19.19 -11.00
C HIS A 276 27.35 20.44 -10.66
N LYS A 277 26.79 21.62 -10.97
CA LYS A 277 27.48 22.93 -10.98
C LYS A 277 27.92 23.46 -9.61
N THR A 278 27.28 22.99 -8.54
CA THR A 278 27.55 23.47 -7.17
C THR A 278 28.99 23.16 -6.73
N GLU A 279 29.51 21.99 -7.11
CA GLU A 279 30.86 21.56 -6.73
C GLU A 279 31.96 22.31 -7.48
N ALA A 280 31.63 22.92 -8.62
CA ALA A 280 32.53 23.75 -9.42
C ALA A 280 32.43 25.26 -9.11
N GLY A 281 31.67 25.67 -8.08
CA GLY A 281 31.43 27.09 -7.78
C GLY A 281 30.59 27.81 -8.84
N GLY A 282 29.89 27.07 -9.72
CA GLY A 282 29.12 27.61 -10.84
C GLY A 282 27.75 28.18 -10.46
N VAL A 283 27.48 28.39 -9.16
CA VAL A 283 26.23 28.95 -8.63
C VAL A 283 26.55 29.94 -7.52
N LEU A 284 26.15 31.20 -7.71
CA LEU A 284 26.19 32.25 -6.69
C LEU A 284 24.77 32.64 -6.33
N LEU A 285 24.42 32.54 -5.05
CA LEU A 285 23.10 32.83 -4.51
C LEU A 285 23.10 34.21 -3.83
N GLN A 286 21.91 34.80 -3.70
CA GLN A 286 21.70 36.02 -2.91
C GLN A 286 22.64 37.17 -3.29
N LEU A 287 22.89 37.36 -4.59
CA LEU A 287 23.61 38.54 -5.04
C LEU A 287 22.69 39.74 -4.88
N GLU A 288 23.10 40.72 -4.09
CA GLU A 288 22.31 41.91 -3.76
C GLU A 288 22.73 43.17 -4.55
N SER A 289 23.87 43.11 -5.24
CA SER A 289 24.38 44.20 -6.07
C SER A 289 25.27 43.67 -7.20
N ALA A 290 25.59 44.55 -8.15
CA ALA A 290 26.62 44.30 -9.13
C ALA A 290 28.00 44.23 -8.44
N PRO A 291 28.98 43.50 -9.00
CA PRO A 291 30.38 43.60 -8.56
C PRO A 291 30.84 45.07 -8.67
N GLN A 292 31.55 45.56 -7.65
CA GLN A 292 32.25 46.84 -7.72
C GLN A 292 33.45 46.76 -8.68
#